data_AF-A0AAE6SS43-F1
#
_entry.id   AF-A0AAE6SS43-F1
#
_cell.length_a   1.000
_cell.length_b   1.000
_cell.length_c   1.000
_cell.angle_alpha   90.00
_cell.angle_beta   90.00
_cell.angle_gamma   90.00
#
_symmetry.space_group_name_H-M   'P 1'
#
loop_
_entity.id
_entity.type
_entity.pdbx_description
1 polymer ?
#
loop_
_entity_poly.entity_id
_entity_poly.type
_entity_poly.pdbx_seq_one_letter_code
_entity_poly.pdbx_strand_id
1 'polypeptide(L)'
;MPNVPLSATPSRSRFVIELLLAFLLTRFPYISIPFKWFESYFHELSHGIATLLTGGSVSHIQLFPNGAGFCFSQGGSSILIAYAGYFGAALWGYSIFLMATQKQTIRFTLTLLAFTVAASLLFWARDVLTIVILSVLIILFLLPLKLKNSSLLNTLLRILGLMIILNAMASPMVLLGLSGQGDAVMLAKMTWLPAWLWVITWLAFSGFMLLLCWRKVDRKKGVSK
;
A
#
# COMPACT_ATOMS: atom_id res chain seq x y z
N MET A 1 27.85 15.17 18.49
CA MET A 1 26.68 15.92 18.00
C MET A 1 25.56 14.91 17.73
N PRO A 2 24.38 15.00 18.34
CA PRO A 2 23.29 14.10 17.96
C PRO A 2 22.95 14.37 16.50
N ASN A 3 23.00 13.33 15.66
CA ASN A 3 22.59 13.37 14.26
C ASN A 3 21.10 13.72 14.20
N VAL A 4 20.76 15.01 14.15
CA VAL A 4 19.39 15.44 13.89
C VAL A 4 19.03 14.88 12.51
N PRO A 5 18.01 13.99 12.40
CA PRO A 5 17.65 13.41 11.12
C PRO A 5 17.26 14.55 10.17
N LEU A 6 17.96 14.67 9.04
CA LEU A 6 17.57 15.64 8.01
C LEU A 6 16.14 15.30 7.55
N SER A 7 15.17 16.10 8.00
CA SER A 7 13.75 15.91 7.71
C SER A 7 13.50 16.10 6.21
N ALA A 8 12.89 15.09 5.58
CA ALA A 8 12.37 15.15 4.22
C ALA A 8 10.89 15.55 4.16
N THR A 9 10.29 15.90 5.30
CA THR A 9 8.87 16.27 5.40
C THR A 9 8.59 17.49 4.50
N PRO A 10 7.63 17.38 3.55
CA PRO A 10 7.32 18.44 2.62
C PRO A 10 6.65 19.64 3.33
N SER A 11 6.54 20.77 2.65
CA SER A 11 5.65 21.86 3.07
C SER A 11 4.18 21.47 2.82
N ARG A 12 3.22 22.21 3.42
CA ARG A 12 1.78 22.00 3.16
C ARG A 12 1.45 22.11 1.66
N SER A 13 1.96 23.16 0.98
CA SER A 13 1.74 23.34 -0.45
C SER A 13 2.31 22.19 -1.27
N ARG A 14 3.52 21.74 -0.95
CA ARG A 14 4.14 20.60 -1.63
C ARG A 14 3.40 19.29 -1.37
N PHE A 15 2.90 19.07 -0.16
CA PHE A 15 2.05 17.91 0.13
C PHE A 15 0.78 17.91 -0.73
N VAL A 16 0.11 19.06 -0.84
CA VAL A 16 -1.09 19.18 -1.69
C VAL A 16 -0.75 18.90 -3.15
N ILE A 17 0.39 19.42 -3.65
CA ILE A 17 0.86 19.14 -5.02
C ILE A 17 1.15 17.63 -5.19
N GLU A 18 1.84 17.01 -4.25
CA GLU A 18 2.14 15.57 -4.28
C GLU A 18 0.86 14.72 -4.22
N LEU A 19 -0.14 15.14 -3.45
CA LEU A 19 -1.44 14.47 -3.35
C LEU A 19 -2.25 14.61 -4.64
N LEU A 20 -2.29 15.81 -5.24
CA LEU A 20 -2.93 16.04 -6.54
C LEU A 20 -2.23 15.23 -7.63
N LEU A 21 -0.90 15.21 -7.64
CA LEU A 21 -0.13 14.42 -8.59
C LEU A 21 -0.38 12.92 -8.41
N ALA A 22 -0.38 12.42 -7.18
CA ALA A 22 -0.74 11.04 -6.87
C ALA A 22 -2.15 10.71 -7.40
N PHE A 23 -3.14 11.57 -7.10
CA PHE A 23 -4.49 11.40 -7.61
C PHE A 23 -4.54 11.36 -9.14
N LEU A 24 -3.91 12.32 -9.83
CA LEU A 24 -3.90 12.35 -11.29
C LEU A 24 -3.23 11.11 -11.88
N LEU A 25 -2.08 10.68 -11.34
CA LEU A 25 -1.37 9.48 -11.79
C LEU A 25 -2.21 8.21 -11.63
N THR A 26 -3.08 8.12 -10.61
CA THR A 26 -4.02 6.98 -10.48
C THR A 26 -5.10 6.98 -11.56
N ARG A 27 -5.37 8.12 -12.22
CA ARG A 27 -6.42 8.25 -13.26
C ARG A 27 -5.89 8.08 -14.69
N PHE A 28 -4.60 8.29 -14.94
CA PHE A 28 -4.05 8.14 -16.28
C PHE A 28 -4.01 6.66 -16.71
N PRO A 29 -4.56 6.31 -17.88
CA PRO A 29 -4.47 4.95 -18.40
C PRO A 29 -3.01 4.59 -18.69
N TYR A 30 -2.66 3.31 -18.53
CA TYR A 30 -1.32 2.72 -18.68
C TYR A 30 -0.26 3.15 -17.65
N ILE A 31 -0.14 4.44 -17.34
CA ILE A 31 0.77 4.94 -16.30
C ILE A 31 0.38 4.38 -14.93
N SER A 32 -0.93 4.25 -14.68
CA SER A 32 -1.46 3.71 -13.42
C SER A 32 -1.16 2.22 -13.19
N ILE A 33 -0.77 1.45 -14.22
CA ILE A 33 -0.68 -0.02 -14.12
C ILE A 33 0.31 -0.48 -13.03
N PRO A 34 1.58 -0.04 -13.00
CA PRO A 34 2.49 -0.48 -11.95
C PRO A 34 2.05 -0.02 -10.56
N PHE A 35 1.36 1.12 -10.45
CA PHE A 35 0.85 1.63 -9.19
C PHE A 35 -0.38 0.86 -8.68
N LYS A 36 -1.20 0.34 -9.59
CA LYS A 36 -2.26 -0.62 -9.24
C LYS A 36 -1.62 -1.88 -8.67
N TRP A 37 -0.59 -2.43 -9.32
CA TRP A 37 0.12 -3.60 -8.81
C TRP A 37 0.73 -3.40 -7.42
N PHE A 38 1.23 -2.21 -7.08
CA PHE A 38 1.67 -1.94 -5.71
C PHE A 38 0.53 -2.06 -4.70
N GLU A 39 -0.63 -1.48 -4.98
CA GLU A 39 -1.78 -1.60 -4.08
C GLU A 39 -2.28 -3.04 -3.98
N SER A 40 -2.49 -3.74 -5.10
CA SER A 40 -2.88 -5.15 -5.12
C SER A 40 -1.87 -6.01 -4.35
N TYR A 41 -0.58 -5.78 -4.55
CA TYR A 41 0.47 -6.53 -3.84
C TYR A 41 0.39 -6.33 -2.32
N PHE A 42 0.30 -5.08 -1.84
CA PHE A 42 0.20 -4.82 -0.41
C PHE A 42 -1.13 -5.29 0.19
N HIS A 43 -2.19 -5.32 -0.62
CA HIS A 43 -3.48 -5.91 -0.27
C HIS A 43 -3.34 -7.43 -0.05
N GLU A 44 -2.85 -8.18 -1.05
CA GLU A 44 -2.68 -9.64 -0.94
C GLU A 44 -1.65 -10.04 0.12
N LEU A 45 -0.58 -9.25 0.26
CA LEU A 45 0.39 -9.44 1.33
C LEU A 45 -0.26 -9.31 2.70
N SER A 46 -1.23 -8.40 2.86
CA SER A 46 -1.92 -8.19 4.13
C SER A 46 -2.85 -9.36 4.48
N HIS A 47 -3.53 -9.96 3.51
CA HIS A 47 -4.21 -11.26 3.70
C HIS A 47 -3.23 -12.35 4.12
N GLY A 48 -2.06 -12.43 3.47
CA GLY A 48 -1.04 -13.42 3.80
C GLY A 48 -0.50 -13.26 5.21
N ILE A 49 -0.18 -12.04 5.63
CA ILE A 49 0.28 -11.74 6.99
C ILE A 49 -0.81 -12.08 8.01
N ALA A 50 -2.07 -11.65 7.78
CA ALA A 50 -3.18 -11.96 8.67
C ALA A 50 -3.42 -13.47 8.79
N THR A 51 -3.26 -14.21 7.69
CA THR A 51 -3.34 -15.67 7.67
C THR A 51 -2.32 -16.27 8.62
N LEU A 52 -1.04 -15.92 8.47
CA LEU A 52 0.03 -16.46 9.29
C LEU A 52 -0.12 -16.09 10.76
N LEU A 53 -0.46 -14.83 11.06
CA LEU A 53 -0.64 -14.35 12.43
C LEU A 53 -1.83 -15.00 13.15
N THR A 54 -2.82 -15.49 12.41
CA THR A 54 -3.98 -16.17 12.97
C THR A 54 -3.85 -17.69 12.98
N GLY A 55 -2.66 -18.22 12.65
CA GLY A 55 -2.35 -19.66 12.71
C GLY A 55 -2.69 -20.43 11.43
N GLY A 56 -2.93 -19.74 10.32
CA GLY A 56 -3.09 -20.34 9.00
C GLY A 56 -1.77 -20.47 8.24
N SER A 57 -1.86 -20.96 7.00
CA SER A 57 -0.75 -21.06 6.06
C SER A 57 -1.11 -20.43 4.71
N VAL A 58 -0.13 -19.82 4.06
CA VAL A 58 -0.28 -19.22 2.73
C VAL A 58 0.32 -20.18 1.71
N SER A 59 -0.48 -20.60 0.74
CA SER A 59 -0.05 -21.46 -0.37
C SER A 59 0.72 -20.64 -1.40
N HIS A 60 0.08 -19.60 -1.94
CA HIS A 60 0.65 -18.73 -2.95
C HIS A 60 -0.15 -17.44 -3.10
N ILE A 61 0.47 -16.43 -3.70
CA ILE A 61 -0.16 -15.17 -4.11
C ILE A 61 -0.17 -15.13 -5.64
N GLN A 62 -1.28 -14.68 -6.21
CA GLN A 62 -1.42 -14.42 -7.64
C GLN A 62 -1.71 -12.94 -7.88
N LEU A 63 -1.07 -12.34 -8.88
CA LEU A 63 -1.30 -10.97 -9.31
C LEU A 63 -1.64 -10.91 -10.80
N PHE A 64 -2.53 -9.99 -11.18
CA PHE A 64 -3.03 -9.88 -12.55
C PHE A 64 -2.71 -8.51 -13.20
N PRO A 65 -2.62 -8.43 -14.53
CA PRO A 65 -2.29 -7.18 -15.24
C PRO A 65 -3.26 -6.04 -14.99
N ASN A 66 -4.51 -6.36 -14.69
CA ASN A 66 -5.58 -5.39 -14.42
C ASN A 66 -5.51 -4.79 -13.00
N GLY A 67 -4.60 -5.25 -12.14
CA GLY A 67 -4.51 -4.85 -10.73
C GLY A 67 -5.42 -5.65 -9.80
N ALA A 68 -5.93 -6.79 -10.22
CA ALA A 68 -6.51 -7.78 -9.30
C ALA A 68 -5.39 -8.62 -8.68
N GLY A 69 -5.69 -9.25 -7.55
CA GLY A 69 -4.85 -10.24 -6.89
C GLY A 69 -5.69 -11.28 -6.16
N PHE A 70 -5.04 -12.39 -5.79
CA PHE A 70 -5.61 -13.39 -4.89
C PHE A 70 -4.51 -13.96 -3.98
N CYS A 71 -4.80 -14.04 -2.69
CA CYS A 71 -3.98 -14.73 -1.70
C CYS A 71 -4.63 -16.06 -1.32
N PHE A 72 -4.05 -17.16 -1.81
CA PHE A 72 -4.54 -18.51 -1.52
C PHE A 72 -3.98 -18.96 -0.18
N SER A 73 -4.87 -19.12 0.79
CA SER A 73 -4.55 -19.44 2.17
C SER A 73 -5.48 -20.51 2.75
N GLN A 74 -5.03 -21.19 3.80
CA GLN A 74 -5.81 -22.17 4.55
C GLN A 74 -5.65 -21.94 6.05
N GLY A 75 -6.72 -22.18 6.81
CA GLY A 75 -6.73 -21.95 8.25
C GLY A 75 -6.72 -20.47 8.61
N GLY A 76 -6.45 -20.17 9.88
CA GLY A 76 -6.52 -18.81 10.40
C GLY A 76 -7.94 -18.28 10.57
N SER A 77 -8.06 -17.01 10.96
CA SER A 77 -9.35 -16.34 11.15
C SER A 77 -9.82 -15.72 9.85
N SER A 78 -10.79 -16.35 9.18
CA SER A 78 -11.32 -15.89 7.90
C SER A 78 -11.85 -14.44 7.93
N ILE A 79 -12.42 -14.02 9.06
CA ILE A 79 -12.89 -12.62 9.25
C ILE A 79 -11.70 -11.66 9.26
N LEU A 80 -10.65 -11.95 10.04
CA LEU A 80 -9.47 -11.08 10.10
C LEU A 80 -8.71 -11.07 8.78
N ILE A 81 -8.60 -12.22 8.12
CA ILE A 81 -7.98 -12.32 6.80
C ILE A 81 -8.73 -11.46 5.81
N ALA A 82 -10.04 -11.67 5.62
CA ALA A 82 -10.84 -10.90 4.66
C ALA A 82 -10.85 -9.39 4.97
N TYR A 83 -10.79 -8.99 6.24
CA TYR A 83 -10.70 -7.57 6.60
C TYR A 83 -9.34 -6.94 6.30
N ALA A 84 -8.27 -7.74 6.35
CA ALA A 84 -6.89 -7.25 6.32
C ALA A 84 -6.45 -6.68 4.97
N GLY A 85 -7.05 -7.06 3.85
CA GLY A 85 -6.62 -6.64 2.51
C GLY A 85 -6.59 -5.11 2.37
N TYR A 86 -7.75 -4.47 2.32
CA TYR A 86 -7.84 -3.01 2.19
C TYR A 86 -7.34 -2.25 3.41
N PHE A 87 -7.57 -2.78 4.62
CA PHE A 87 -7.04 -2.21 5.85
C PHE A 87 -5.50 -2.12 5.80
N GLY A 88 -4.86 -3.22 5.43
CA GLY A 88 -3.41 -3.34 5.34
C GLY A 88 -2.82 -2.52 4.20
N ALA A 89 -3.46 -2.48 3.02
CA ALA A 89 -3.03 -1.63 1.92
C ALA A 89 -2.94 -0.15 2.33
N ALA A 90 -3.96 0.38 3.01
CA ALA A 90 -3.94 1.74 3.54
C ALA A 90 -2.83 1.96 4.57
N LEU A 91 -2.60 0.98 5.46
CA LEU A 91 -1.54 1.03 6.47
C LEU A 91 -0.14 1.00 5.83
N TRP A 92 0.09 0.19 4.81
CA TRP A 92 1.32 0.16 4.03
C TRP A 92 1.58 1.50 3.35
N GLY A 93 0.57 2.07 2.68
CA GLY A 93 0.68 3.38 2.04
C GLY A 93 1.07 4.49 3.03
N TYR A 94 0.46 4.52 4.21
CA TYR A 94 0.85 5.43 5.29
C TYR A 94 2.27 5.20 5.79
N SER A 95 2.65 3.93 6.02
CA SER A 95 3.98 3.56 6.52
C SER A 95 5.08 3.97 5.54
N ILE A 96 4.87 3.72 4.24
CA ILE A 96 5.75 4.12 3.15
C ILE A 96 5.88 5.65 3.13
N PHE A 97 4.76 6.39 3.20
CA PHE A 97 4.79 7.85 3.27
C PHE A 97 5.60 8.35 4.48
N LEU A 98 5.37 7.78 5.66
CA LEU A 98 6.03 8.16 6.91
C LEU A 98 7.55 7.93 6.82
N MET A 99 7.98 6.78 6.35
CA MET A 99 9.40 6.47 6.12
C MET A 99 10.00 7.42 5.07
N ALA A 100 9.25 7.78 4.04
CA ALA A 100 9.64 8.75 3.02
C ALA A 100 9.74 10.20 3.53
N THR A 101 9.36 10.48 4.79
CA THR A 101 9.61 11.79 5.43
C THR A 101 10.99 11.92 6.07
N GLN A 102 11.82 10.87 6.03
CA GLN A 102 13.17 10.85 6.61
C GLN A 102 14.22 10.69 5.50
N LYS A 103 15.18 11.63 5.38
CA LYS A 103 16.20 11.54 4.30
C LYS A 103 17.21 10.43 4.54
N GLN A 104 17.61 10.21 5.79
CA GLN A 104 18.71 9.29 6.13
C GLN A 104 18.34 7.83 5.91
N THR A 105 17.08 7.46 6.13
CA THR A 105 16.61 6.07 6.04
C THR A 105 16.05 5.73 4.67
N ILE A 106 15.98 6.65 3.70
CA ILE A 106 15.25 6.43 2.44
C ILE A 106 15.79 5.26 1.63
N ARG A 107 17.12 5.10 1.59
CA ARG A 107 17.77 3.98 0.89
C ARG A 107 17.48 2.66 1.58
N PHE A 108 17.58 2.64 2.92
CA PHE A 108 17.19 1.47 3.72
C PHE A 108 15.72 1.11 3.51
N THR A 109 14.81 2.09 3.49
CA THR A 109 13.39 1.86 3.21
C THR A 109 13.17 1.24 1.84
N LEU A 110 13.80 1.76 0.78
CA LEU A 110 13.68 1.17 -0.57
C LEU A 110 14.21 -0.27 -0.62
N THR A 111 15.37 -0.53 0.01
CA THR A 111 15.93 -1.89 0.09
C THR A 111 15.03 -2.83 0.89
N LEU A 112 14.45 -2.36 2.00
CA LEU A 112 13.53 -3.15 2.82
C LEU A 112 12.27 -3.51 2.03
N LEU A 113 11.65 -2.54 1.33
CA LEU A 113 10.48 -2.79 0.50
C LEU A 113 10.80 -3.76 -0.64
N ALA A 114 11.93 -3.59 -1.32
CA ALA A 114 12.39 -4.53 -2.34
C ALA A 114 12.59 -5.95 -1.77
N PHE A 115 13.16 -6.05 -0.56
CA PHE A 115 13.33 -7.33 0.12
C PHE A 115 12.00 -7.97 0.49
N THR A 116 11.01 -7.21 0.97
CA THR A 116 9.66 -7.72 1.26
C THR A 116 9.01 -8.32 0.00
N VAL A 117 9.12 -7.62 -1.14
CA VAL A 117 8.64 -8.13 -2.43
C VAL A 117 9.41 -9.36 -2.89
N ALA A 118 10.75 -9.36 -2.75
CA ALA A 118 11.59 -10.51 -3.11
C ALA A 118 11.31 -11.74 -2.24
N ALA A 119 11.07 -11.56 -0.94
CA ALA A 119 10.65 -12.65 -0.06
C ALA A 119 9.29 -13.21 -0.50
N SER A 120 8.33 -12.35 -0.86
CA SER A 120 7.03 -12.80 -1.39
C SER A 120 7.17 -13.54 -2.71
N LEU A 121 8.08 -13.11 -3.59
CA LEU A 121 8.40 -13.80 -4.83
C LEU A 121 8.98 -15.20 -4.57
N LEU A 122 9.91 -15.33 -3.63
CA LEU A 122 10.52 -16.61 -3.27
C LEU A 122 9.49 -17.57 -2.63
N PHE A 123 8.76 -17.08 -1.62
CA PHE A 123 7.92 -17.94 -0.81
C PHE A 123 6.54 -18.19 -1.39
N TRP A 124 5.96 -17.26 -2.16
CA TRP A 124 4.54 -17.31 -2.54
C TRP A 124 4.24 -17.12 -4.03
N ALA A 125 5.19 -16.74 -4.88
CA ALA A 125 4.93 -16.72 -6.32
C ALA A 125 5.11 -18.12 -6.93
N ARG A 126 4.11 -18.57 -7.69
CA ARG A 126 4.10 -19.91 -8.32
C ARG A 126 3.81 -19.89 -9.81
N ASP A 127 3.17 -18.84 -10.31
CA ASP A 127 2.90 -18.66 -11.73
C ASP A 127 3.84 -17.60 -12.36
N VAL A 128 4.07 -17.72 -13.66
CA VAL A 128 5.00 -16.87 -14.41
C VAL A 128 4.58 -15.39 -14.37
N LEU A 129 3.28 -15.11 -14.43
CA LEU A 129 2.77 -13.75 -14.49
C LEU A 129 3.03 -13.01 -13.17
N THR A 130 2.73 -13.64 -12.04
CA THR A 130 3.04 -13.09 -10.72
C THR A 130 4.54 -12.89 -10.54
N ILE A 131 5.37 -13.85 -10.97
CA ILE A 131 6.84 -13.72 -10.92
C ILE A 131 7.30 -12.49 -11.70
N VAL A 132 6.77 -12.26 -12.90
CA VAL A 132 7.08 -11.07 -13.72
C VAL A 132 6.64 -9.79 -13.02
N ILE A 133 5.40 -9.73 -12.51
CA ILE A 133 4.87 -8.54 -11.82
C ILE A 133 5.73 -8.21 -10.60
N LEU A 134 5.99 -9.18 -9.72
CA LEU A 134 6.82 -8.97 -8.54
C LEU A 134 8.26 -8.58 -8.90
N SER A 135 8.83 -9.17 -9.96
CA SER A 135 10.15 -8.76 -10.48
C SER A 135 10.17 -7.30 -10.91
N VAL A 136 9.12 -6.84 -11.61
CA VAL A 136 8.96 -5.43 -11.97
C VAL A 136 8.87 -4.55 -10.72
N LEU A 137 8.08 -4.94 -9.70
CA LEU A 137 7.97 -4.18 -8.46
C LEU A 137 9.31 -4.09 -7.71
N ILE A 138 10.10 -5.17 -7.67
CA ILE A 138 11.46 -5.18 -7.10
C ILE A 138 12.34 -4.18 -7.85
N ILE A 139 12.34 -4.21 -9.18
CA ILE A 139 13.11 -3.27 -10.01
C ILE A 139 12.67 -1.83 -9.75
N LEU A 140 11.36 -1.57 -9.61
CA LEU A 140 10.84 -0.23 -9.32
C LEU A 140 11.29 0.30 -7.95
N PHE A 141 11.51 -0.57 -6.95
CA PHE A 141 12.11 -0.16 -5.68
C PHE A 141 13.63 -0.01 -5.73
N LEU A 142 14.34 -0.83 -6.52
CA LEU A 142 15.80 -0.81 -6.58
C LEU A 142 16.36 0.22 -7.57
N LEU A 143 15.70 0.45 -8.72
CA LEU A 143 16.17 1.37 -9.76
C LEU A 143 16.41 2.80 -9.23
N PRO A 144 15.52 3.38 -8.40
CA PRO A 144 15.76 4.70 -7.82
C PRO A 144 17.03 4.78 -6.97
N LEU A 145 17.55 3.68 -6.40
CA LEU A 145 18.79 3.70 -5.62
C LEU A 145 20.02 4.17 -6.44
N LYS A 146 19.96 4.10 -7.77
CA LYS A 146 20.98 4.67 -8.66
C LYS A 146 21.03 6.20 -8.62
N LEU A 147 19.97 6.86 -8.16
CA LEU A 147 19.90 8.30 -8.03
C LEU A 147 20.70 8.77 -6.80
N LYS A 148 21.56 9.77 -7.00
CA LYS A 148 22.32 10.40 -5.91
C LYS A 148 21.44 11.33 -5.05
N ASN A 149 20.35 11.86 -5.63
CA ASN A 149 19.50 12.84 -4.97
C ASN A 149 18.47 12.18 -4.05
N SER A 150 18.78 12.13 -2.75
CA SER A 150 17.87 11.59 -1.73
C SER A 150 16.53 12.34 -1.65
N SER A 151 16.49 13.64 -1.95
CA SER A 151 15.25 14.44 -1.92
C SER A 151 14.24 13.98 -2.98
N LEU A 152 14.74 13.59 -4.16
CA LEU A 152 13.90 13.04 -5.22
C LEU A 152 13.33 11.67 -4.80
N LEU A 153 14.16 10.80 -4.21
CA LEU A 153 13.72 9.50 -3.68
C LEU A 153 12.61 9.63 -2.64
N ASN A 154 12.78 10.54 -1.68
CA ASN A 154 11.75 10.84 -0.69
C ASN A 154 10.44 11.31 -1.35
N THR A 155 10.52 12.08 -2.43
CA THR A 155 9.35 12.59 -3.15
C THR A 155 8.61 11.47 -3.89
N LEU A 156 9.35 10.66 -4.66
CA LEU A 156 8.79 9.52 -5.38
C LEU A 156 8.09 8.55 -4.42
N LEU A 157 8.73 8.26 -3.28
CA LEU A 157 8.19 7.30 -2.32
C LEU A 157 7.00 7.88 -1.53
N ARG A 158 6.97 9.19 -1.25
CA ARG A 158 5.76 9.84 -0.71
C ARG A 158 4.60 9.78 -1.70
N ILE A 159 4.83 10.08 -2.97
CA ILE A 159 3.79 9.98 -4.01
C ILE A 159 3.29 8.54 -4.09
N LEU A 160 4.17 7.54 -4.12
CA LEU A 160 3.78 6.12 -4.10
C LEU A 160 2.89 5.78 -2.90
N GLY A 161 3.29 6.20 -1.68
CA GLY A 161 2.50 5.97 -0.47
C GLY A 161 1.11 6.61 -0.55
N LEU A 162 1.01 7.84 -1.07
CA LEU A 162 -0.27 8.51 -1.30
C LEU A 162 -1.12 7.80 -2.35
N MET A 163 -0.52 7.32 -3.44
CA MET A 163 -1.23 6.55 -4.47
C MET A 163 -1.80 5.25 -3.91
N ILE A 164 -1.06 4.52 -3.07
CA ILE A 164 -1.54 3.31 -2.41
C ILE A 164 -2.73 3.63 -1.50
N ILE A 165 -2.66 4.68 -0.69
CA ILE A 165 -3.79 5.10 0.17
C ILE A 165 -5.02 5.47 -0.68
N LEU A 166 -4.83 6.25 -1.76
CA LEU A 166 -5.92 6.66 -2.63
C LEU A 166 -6.56 5.47 -3.36
N ASN A 167 -5.77 4.51 -3.82
CA ASN A 167 -6.27 3.27 -4.42
C ASN A 167 -6.98 2.39 -3.39
N ALA A 168 -6.42 2.21 -2.18
CA ALA A 168 -7.06 1.48 -1.09
C ALA A 168 -8.40 2.11 -0.65
N MET A 169 -8.59 3.41 -0.90
CA MET A 169 -9.86 4.11 -0.72
C MET A 169 -10.80 3.90 -1.92
N ALA A 170 -10.30 3.92 -3.16
CA ALA A 170 -11.14 3.81 -4.36
C ALA A 170 -11.59 2.37 -4.65
N SER A 171 -10.70 1.38 -4.49
CA SER A 171 -10.93 -0.02 -4.85
C SER A 171 -12.15 -0.65 -4.15
N PRO A 172 -12.35 -0.49 -2.82
CA PRO A 172 -13.55 -1.00 -2.14
C PRO A 172 -14.88 -0.42 -2.65
N MET A 173 -14.88 0.82 -3.17
CA MET A 173 -16.12 1.44 -3.66
C MET A 173 -16.67 0.70 -4.89
N VAL A 174 -15.79 0.11 -5.70
CA VAL A 174 -16.20 -0.69 -6.87
C VAL A 174 -16.97 -1.93 -6.43
N LEU A 175 -16.66 -2.49 -5.24
CA LEU A 175 -17.36 -3.66 -4.69
C LEU A 175 -18.82 -3.37 -4.34
N LEU A 176 -19.22 -2.11 -4.17
CA LEU A 176 -20.63 -1.75 -3.97
C LEU A 176 -21.48 -2.01 -5.22
N GLY A 177 -20.86 -2.02 -6.41
CA GLY A 177 -21.53 -2.28 -7.68
C GLY A 177 -21.34 -3.70 -8.22
N LEU A 178 -20.47 -4.51 -7.60
CA LEU A 178 -20.17 -5.88 -8.03
C LEU A 178 -20.88 -6.88 -7.13
N SER A 179 -21.84 -7.62 -7.68
CA SER A 179 -22.53 -8.68 -6.96
C SER A 179 -21.71 -9.98 -6.98
N GLY A 180 -21.46 -10.54 -5.80
CA GLY A 180 -21.06 -11.96 -5.65
C GLY A 180 -19.57 -12.26 -5.41
N GLN A 181 -18.65 -11.28 -5.48
CA GLN A 181 -17.21 -11.51 -5.25
C GLN A 181 -16.56 -10.38 -4.45
N GLY A 182 -15.45 -10.69 -3.77
CA GLY A 182 -14.61 -9.75 -3.01
C GLY A 182 -14.78 -9.84 -1.48
N ASP A 183 -13.82 -9.23 -0.77
CA ASP A 183 -13.71 -9.28 0.69
C ASP A 183 -14.96 -8.84 1.42
N ALA A 184 -15.63 -7.78 0.92
CA ALA A 184 -16.85 -7.26 1.51
C ALA A 184 -17.98 -8.30 1.51
N VAL A 185 -18.09 -9.08 0.43
CA VAL A 185 -19.08 -10.15 0.28
C VAL A 185 -18.72 -11.33 1.18
N MET A 186 -17.43 -11.67 1.27
CA MET A 186 -16.96 -12.73 2.17
C MET A 186 -17.26 -12.38 3.64
N LEU A 187 -16.92 -11.17 4.06
CA LEU A 187 -17.23 -10.66 5.39
C LEU A 187 -18.72 -10.62 5.65
N ALA A 188 -19.54 -10.21 4.67
CA ALA A 188 -20.99 -10.19 4.83
C ALA A 188 -21.57 -11.58 5.07
N LYS A 189 -21.08 -12.60 4.35
CA LYS A 189 -21.49 -14.00 4.53
C LYS A 189 -21.10 -14.54 5.91
N MET A 190 -19.93 -14.16 6.43
CA MET A 190 -19.42 -14.67 7.72
C MET A 190 -20.00 -13.93 8.93
N THR A 191 -20.26 -12.63 8.80
CA THR A 191 -20.64 -11.76 9.93
C THR A 191 -22.11 -11.38 9.93
N TRP A 192 -22.86 -11.72 8.88
CA TRP A 192 -24.27 -11.34 8.69
C TRP A 192 -24.50 -9.83 8.61
N LEU A 193 -23.43 -9.03 8.52
CA LEU A 193 -23.48 -7.59 8.31
C LEU A 193 -23.44 -7.26 6.81
N PRO A 194 -24.17 -6.24 6.34
CA PRO A 194 -24.14 -5.86 4.92
C PRO A 194 -22.74 -5.50 4.42
N ALA A 195 -22.40 -5.90 3.18
CA ALA A 195 -21.09 -5.65 2.57
C ALA A 195 -20.69 -4.16 2.54
N TRP A 196 -21.67 -3.26 2.35
CA TRP A 196 -21.40 -1.82 2.33
C TRP A 196 -20.87 -1.27 3.65
N LEU A 197 -21.19 -1.90 4.78
CA LEU A 197 -20.70 -1.48 6.10
C LEU A 197 -19.19 -1.67 6.19
N TRP A 198 -18.68 -2.82 5.71
CA TRP A 198 -17.25 -3.09 5.63
C TRP A 198 -16.53 -2.13 4.69
N VAL A 199 -17.14 -1.80 3.54
CA VAL A 199 -16.61 -0.77 2.64
C VAL A 199 -16.46 0.57 3.36
N ILE A 200 -17.46 1.01 4.14
CA ILE A 200 -17.37 2.26 4.92
C ILE A 200 -16.23 2.20 5.93
N THR A 201 -16.00 1.08 6.60
CA THR A 201 -14.89 0.96 7.57
C THR A 201 -13.53 1.12 6.90
N TRP A 202 -13.29 0.51 5.73
CA TRP A 202 -12.05 0.68 4.99
C TRP A 202 -11.90 2.10 4.43
N LEU A 203 -12.98 2.74 3.98
CA LEU A 203 -12.97 4.13 3.55
C LEU A 203 -12.60 5.07 4.70
N ALA A 204 -13.23 4.89 5.86
CA ALA A 204 -12.94 5.68 7.05
C ALA A 204 -11.48 5.50 7.49
N PHE A 205 -10.98 4.26 7.47
CA PHE A 205 -9.59 3.97 7.84
C PHE A 205 -8.59 4.57 6.84
N SER A 206 -8.82 4.45 5.54
CA SER A 206 -7.97 5.07 4.50
C SER A 206 -7.97 6.60 4.61
N GLY A 207 -9.14 7.21 4.85
CA GLY A 207 -9.25 8.65 5.12
C GLY A 207 -8.50 9.08 6.38
N PHE A 208 -8.55 8.27 7.43
CA PHE A 208 -7.79 8.49 8.66
C PHE A 208 -6.27 8.39 8.42
N MET A 209 -5.80 7.41 7.65
CA MET A 209 -4.38 7.31 7.26
C MET A 209 -3.91 8.54 6.48
N LEU A 210 -4.73 9.03 5.54
CA LEU A 210 -4.44 10.26 4.80
C LEU A 210 -4.41 11.50 5.71
N LEU A 211 -5.31 11.58 6.70
CA LEU A 211 -5.29 12.62 7.72
C LEU A 211 -3.99 12.57 8.55
N LEU A 212 -3.49 11.39 8.90
CA LEU A 212 -2.21 11.26 9.60
C LEU A 212 -1.04 11.73 8.73
N CYS A 213 -1.04 11.45 7.42
CA CYS A 213 -0.07 12.03 6.49
C CYS A 213 -0.09 13.56 6.55
N TRP A 214 -1.28 14.18 6.52
CA TRP A 214 -1.44 15.63 6.64
C TRP A 214 -0.93 16.14 8.00
N ARG A 215 -1.32 15.53 9.11
CA ARG A 215 -0.88 15.94 10.47
C ARG A 215 0.64 15.87 10.63
N LYS A 216 1.29 14.88 10.00
CA LYS A 216 2.76 14.76 10.00
C LYS A 216 3.42 15.96 9.31
N VAL A 217 2.86 16.43 8.20
CA VAL A 217 3.31 17.64 7.50
C VAL A 217 3.02 18.89 8.33
N ASP A 218 1.86 18.93 8.97
CA ASP A 218 1.38 20.10 9.68
C ASP A 218 2.18 20.43 10.96
N ARG A 219 2.53 19.39 11.73
CA ARG A 219 3.31 19.53 12.97
C ARG A 219 4.68 20.21 12.78
N LYS A 220 5.28 20.15 11.59
CA LYS A 220 6.60 20.75 11.33
C LYS A 220 6.62 22.28 11.44
N LYS A 221 5.47 22.96 11.29
CA LYS A 221 5.38 24.42 11.51
C LYS A 221 5.30 24.82 12.98
N GLY A 222 4.85 23.93 13.87
CA GLY A 222 4.66 24.24 15.31
C GLY A 222 5.95 24.34 16.12
N VAL A 223 7.10 23.91 15.56
CA VAL A 223 8.42 23.95 16.21
C VAL A 223 9.29 25.09 15.64
N SER A 224 8.75 25.91 14.74
CA SER A 224 9.45 27.04 14.11
C SER A 224 8.90 28.40 14.54
N LYS A 225 8.29 28.48 15.72
CA LYS A 225 7.99 29.74 16.40
C LYS A 225 8.73 29.76 17.73
#